data_AF-T0ZNE5-F1
#
_entry.id   AF-T0ZNE5-F1
#
_cell.length_a   1.000
_cell.length_b   1.000
_cell.length_c   1.000
_cell.angle_alpha   90.00
_cell.angle_beta   90.00
_cell.angle_gamma   90.00
#
_symmetry.space_group_name_H-M   'P 1'
#
loop_
_entity.id
_entity.type
_entity.pdbx_description
1 polymer ?
#
loop_
_entity_poly.entity_id
_entity_poly.type
_entity_poly.pdbx_seq_one_letter_code
_entity_poly.pdbx_strand_id
1 'polypeptide(L)' 'GFAALLGYKDIRLVLSAAEELRVPLPFGAVLRERLLALLARGGEGLDWSAIAKLAAADAGMARD' A
#
# COMPACT_ATOMS: atom_id res chain seq x y z
N GLY A 1 -14.76 -4.84 -2.74
CA GLY A 1 -13.54 -4.66 -1.93
C GLY A 1 -13.42 -3.21 -1.49
N PHE A 2 -12.32 -2.87 -0.84
CA PHE A 2 -11.98 -1.50 -0.45
C PHE A 2 -10.88 -0.98 -1.37
N ALA A 3 -11.15 0.11 -2.09
CA ALA A 3 -10.29 0.61 -3.17
C ALA A 3 -8.87 0.94 -2.68
N ALA A 4 -7.85 0.56 -3.43
CA ALA A 4 -6.45 0.81 -3.12
C ALA A 4 -6.14 2.30 -2.94
N LEU A 5 -6.80 3.16 -3.73
CA LEU A 5 -6.69 4.61 -3.57
C LEU A 5 -7.16 5.09 -2.18
N LEU A 6 -8.25 4.51 -1.67
CA LEU A 6 -8.76 4.82 -0.32
C LEU A 6 -7.83 4.24 0.77
N GLY A 7 -7.29 3.04 0.56
CA GLY A 7 -6.25 2.48 1.43
C GLY A 7 -5.00 3.37 1.50
N TYR A 8 -4.58 3.94 0.36
CA TYR A 8 -3.45 4.87 0.29
C TYR A 8 -3.72 6.18 1.03
N LYS A 9 -4.95 6.70 0.95
CA LYS A 9 -5.38 7.84 1.76
C LYS A 9 -5.26 7.52 3.26
N ASP A 10 -5.82 6.40 3.71
CA ASP A 10 -5.87 6.07 5.13
C ASP A 10 -4.49 5.81 5.73
N ILE A 11 -3.60 5.12 5.02
CA ILE A 11 -2.24 4.87 5.55
C ILE A 11 -1.42 6.15 5.69
N ARG A 12 -1.67 7.16 4.84
CA ARG A 12 -1.05 8.49 4.99
C ARG A 12 -1.56 9.22 6.24
N LEU A 13 -2.85 9.13 6.54
CA LEU A 13 -3.43 9.70 7.77
C LEU A 13 -2.86 9.03 9.02
N VAL A 14 -2.76 7.69 9.01
CA VAL A 14 -2.16 6.91 10.11
C VAL A 14 -0.72 7.33 10.36
N LEU A 15 0.09 7.44 9.29
CA LEU A 15 1.49 7.81 9.41
C LEU A 15 1.69 9.26 9.87
N SER A 16 0.82 10.19 9.44
CA SER A 16 0.83 11.57 9.94
C SER A 16 0.56 11.63 11.45
N ALA A 17 -0.46 10.93 11.94
CA ALA A 17 -0.78 10.88 13.37
C ALA A 17 0.35 10.21 14.17
N ALA A 18 0.98 9.19 13.60
CA ALA A 18 2.10 8.49 14.24
C ALA A 18 3.34 9.40 14.39
N GLU A 19 3.60 10.26 13.40
CA GLU A 19 4.68 11.25 13.45
C GLU A 19 4.43 12.28 14.57
N GLU A 20 3.21 12.81 14.69
CA GLU A 20 2.80 13.73 15.75
C GLU A 20 3.01 13.13 17.16
N LEU A 21 2.71 11.84 17.30
CA LEU A 21 2.84 11.10 18.56
C LEU A 21 4.23 10.49 18.78
N ARG A 22 5.17 10.65 17.84
CA ARG A 22 6.50 10.02 17.84
C ARG A 22 6.44 8.49 18.00
N VAL A 23 5.44 7.85 17.40
CA VAL A 23 5.27 6.39 17.41
C VAL A 23 5.77 5.81 16.08
N PRO A 24 6.88 5.07 16.04
CA PRO A 24 7.38 4.50 14.80
C PRO A 24 6.47 3.37 14.30
N LEU A 25 6.01 3.47 13.05
CA LEU A 25 5.18 2.45 12.37
C LEU A 25 5.89 1.91 11.12
N PRO A 26 6.92 1.05 11.26
CA PRO A 26 7.72 0.57 10.13
C PRO A 26 6.89 -0.16 9.07
N PHE A 27 5.94 -1.01 9.47
CA PHE A 27 5.05 -1.67 8.52
C PHE A 27 4.03 -0.71 7.89
N GLY A 28 3.69 0.39 8.56
CA GLY A 28 2.86 1.43 7.95
C GLY A 28 3.56 2.10 6.76
N ALA A 29 4.86 2.38 6.89
CA ALA A 29 5.67 2.90 5.79
C ALA A 29 5.75 1.89 4.62
N VAL A 30 5.95 0.60 4.90
CA VAL A 30 5.94 -0.45 3.86
C VAL A 30 4.59 -0.50 3.14
N LEU A 31 3.47 -0.44 3.85
CA LEU A 31 2.13 -0.43 3.25
C LEU A 31 1.91 0.80 2.36
N ARG A 32 2.36 1.98 2.79
CA ARG A 32 2.30 3.21 1.98
C ARG A 32 3.02 3.03 0.65
N GLU A 33 4.25 2.51 0.67
CA GLU A 33 5.03 2.27 -0.56
C GLU A 33 4.38 1.20 -1.46
N ARG A 34 3.85 0.12 -0.87
CA ARG A 34 3.16 -0.93 -1.63
C ARG A 34 1.90 -0.42 -2.32
N LEU A 35 1.10 0.40 -1.63
CA LEU A 35 -0.08 1.01 -2.22
C LEU A 35 0.31 2.02 -3.29
N LEU A 36 1.30 2.89 -3.04
CA LEU A 36 1.79 3.84 -4.05
C LEU A 36 2.27 3.13 -5.32
N ALA A 37 3.02 2.03 -5.19
CA ALA A 37 3.45 1.22 -6.33
C ALA A 37 2.28 0.57 -7.08
N LEU A 38 1.21 0.16 -6.37
CA LEU A 38 0.00 -0.37 -6.98
C LEU A 38 -0.73 0.71 -7.79
N LEU A 39 -0.86 1.92 -7.22
CA LEU A 39 -1.48 3.07 -7.88
C LEU A 39 -0.69 3.45 -9.14
N ALA A 40 0.64 3.49 -9.08
CA ALA A 40 1.51 3.77 -10.22
C ALA A 40 1.35 2.76 -11.38
N ARG A 41 0.84 1.56 -11.10
CA ARG A 41 0.51 0.53 -12.10
C ARG A 41 -0.96 0.54 -12.54
N GLY A 42 -1.70 1.62 -12.25
CA GLY A 42 -3.11 1.77 -12.60
C GLY A 42 -4.07 0.98 -11.69
N GLY A 43 -3.60 0.51 -10.52
CA GLY A 43 -4.38 -0.33 -9.61
C GLY A 43 -5.35 0.41 -8.69
N GLU A 44 -5.65 1.69 -8.94
CA GLU A 44 -6.41 2.59 -8.05
C GLU A 44 -7.78 2.02 -7.63
N GLY A 45 -8.50 1.44 -8.58
CA GLY A 45 -9.83 0.86 -8.38
C GLY A 45 -9.83 -0.61 -7.91
N LEU A 46 -8.67 -1.24 -7.79
CA LEU A 46 -8.56 -2.59 -7.25
C LEU A 46 -8.79 -2.59 -5.75
N ASP A 47 -9.16 -3.75 -5.20
CA ASP A 47 -9.10 -3.93 -3.74
C ASP A 47 -7.66 -3.75 -3.24
N TRP A 48 -7.48 -3.11 -2.09
CA TRP A 48 -6.15 -2.85 -1.51
C TRP A 48 -5.32 -4.13 -1.35
N SER A 49 -5.93 -5.30 -1.17
CA SER A 49 -5.24 -6.59 -1.10
C SER A 49 -4.47 -6.93 -2.38
N ALA A 50 -4.71 -6.23 -3.50
CA ALA A 50 -3.94 -6.37 -4.73
C ALA A 50 -2.45 -6.03 -4.58
N ILE A 51 -2.01 -5.41 -3.47
CA ILE A 51 -0.58 -5.31 -3.14
C ILE A 51 0.11 -6.68 -3.04
N ALA A 52 -0.63 -7.76 -2.75
CA ALA A 52 -0.11 -9.11 -2.75
C ALA A 52 0.36 -9.55 -4.15
N LYS A 53 -0.24 -9.02 -5.22
CA LYS A 53 0.22 -9.27 -6.60
C LYS A 53 1.60 -8.64 -6.84
N LEU A 54 1.90 -7.51 -6.21
CA LEU A 54 3.23 -6.91 -6.25
C LEU A 54 4.25 -7.79 -5.54
N ALA A 55 3.92 -8.32 -4.35
CA ALA A 55 4.79 -9.23 -3.63
C ALA A 55 5.05 -10.54 -4.42
N ALA A 56 4.02 -11.08 -5.08
CA ALA A 56 4.16 -12.22 -5.96
C ALA A 56 5.06 -11.91 -7.17
N ALA A 57 4.91 -10.72 -7.78
CA ALA A 57 5.78 -10.28 -8.87
C ALA A 57 7.24 -10.14 -8.42
N ASP A 58 7.50 -9.54 -7.25
CA ASP A 58 8.84 -9.42 -6.68
C ASP A 58 9.50 -10.79 -6.40
N ALA A 59 8.67 -11.80 -6.08
CA ALA A 59 9.11 -13.18 -5.88
C ALA A 59 9.29 -13.97 -7.19
N GLY A 60 9.17 -13.33 -8.36
CA GLY A 60 9.25 -14.01 -9.66
C GLY A 60 8.06 -14.93 -9.97
N MET A 61 6.92 -14.73 -9.30
CA MET A 61 5.71 -15.55 -9.47
C MET A 61 4.68 -14.91 -10.41
N ALA A 62 4.97 -13.73 -10.98
CA ALA A 62 4.10 -13.16 -12.01
C ALA A 62 4.17 -14.04 -13.26
N ARG A 63 3.04 -14.65 -13.62
CA ARG A 63 2.88 -15.33 -14.92
C ARG A 63 2.58 -14.27 -15.96
N ASP A 64 3.25 -14.39 -17.11
CA ASP A 64 3.01 -13.63 -18.33
C ASP A 64 1.53 -13.63 -18.75
#